data_AF-A0AAW6XLU6-F1
#
_entry.id   AF-A0AAW6XLU6-F1
#
_cell.length_a   1.000
_cell.length_b   1.000
_cell.length_c   1.000
_cell.angle_alpha   90.00
_cell.angle_beta   90.00
_cell.angle_gamma   90.00
#
_symmetry.space_group_name_H-M   'P 1'
#
loop_
_entity.id
_entity.type
_entity.pdbx_description
1 polymer ?
#
loop_
_entity_poly.entity_id
_entity_poly.type
_entity_poly.pdbx_seq_one_letter_code
_entity_poly.pdbx_strand_id
1 'polypeptide(L)'
;IIFPSFQTVLLTITPHSERGKVMGTAGLVMGSALAVGPIISGVLLTWFPWQALFLFFLIVSVLVLAVSTVTIASVMPLEQTRLDWVSFILSASFPILLYAL
;
A
#
# COMPACT_ATOMS: atom_id res chain seq x y z
N ILE A 1 -6.97 0.39 -1.66
CA ILE A 1 -7.02 -1.02 -1.18
C ILE A 1 -5.68 -1.47 -0.57
N ILE A 2 -4.52 -1.00 -1.04
CA ILE A 2 -3.21 -1.44 -0.51
C ILE A 2 -2.99 -1.10 0.99
N PHE A 3 -3.36 0.11 1.41
CA PHE A 3 -3.17 0.57 2.79
C PHE A 3 -3.84 -0.32 3.85
N PRO A 4 -5.15 -0.65 3.74
CA PRO A 4 -5.79 -1.53 4.72
C PRO A 4 -5.23 -2.96 4.67
N SER A 5 -4.89 -3.49 3.50
CA SER A 5 -4.28 -4.83 3.38
C SER A 5 -2.95 -4.93 4.12
N PHE A 6 -2.07 -3.93 3.97
CA PHE A 6 -0.79 -3.86 4.69
C PHE A 6 -0.99 -3.82 6.21
N GLN A 7 -1.93 -3.00 6.69
CA GLN A 7 -2.24 -2.91 8.11
C GLN A 7 -2.73 -4.26 8.68
N THR A 8 -3.63 -4.93 7.96
CA THR A 8 -4.12 -6.26 8.35
C THR A 8 -2.97 -7.26 8.44
N VAL A 9 -2.10 -7.32 7.43
CA VAL A 9 -0.94 -8.23 7.45
C VAL A 9 -0.04 -7.98 8.66
N LEU A 10 0.31 -6.73 8.94
CA LEU A 10 1.14 -6.39 10.10
C LEU A 10 0.52 -6.82 11.42
N LEU A 11 -0.79 -6.63 11.58
CA LEU A 11 -1.52 -7.02 12.79
C LEU A 11 -1.63 -8.54 12.94
N THR A 12 -1.72 -9.26 11.83
CA THR A 12 -1.77 -10.74 11.81
C THR A 12 -0.44 -11.36 12.19
N ILE A 13 0.69 -10.83 11.71
CA ILE A 13 2.03 -11.39 12.00
C ILE A 13 2.61 -10.93 13.34
N THR A 14 2.09 -9.84 13.94
CA THR A 14 2.67 -9.23 15.14
C THR A 14 1.89 -9.60 16.42
N PRO A 15 2.56 -10.11 17.47
CA PRO A 15 1.96 -10.38 18.78
C PRO A 15 1.33 -9.13 19.41
N HIS A 16 0.24 -9.30 20.16
CA HIS A 16 -0.56 -8.19 20.71
C HIS A 16 0.25 -7.15 21.50
N SER A 17 1.28 -7.55 22.25
CA SER A 17 2.13 -6.67 23.05
C SER A 17 3.04 -5.76 22.22
N GLU A 18 3.37 -6.13 20.98
CA GLU A 18 4.35 -5.42 20.14
C GLU A 18 3.74 -4.62 18.98
N ARG A 19 2.42 -4.74 18.78
CA ARG A 19 1.70 -4.07 17.69
C ARG A 19 1.94 -2.56 17.66
N GLY A 20 1.95 -1.89 18.82
CA GLY A 20 2.21 -0.46 18.91
C GLY A 20 3.60 -0.07 18.39
N LYS A 21 4.63 -0.88 18.68
CA LYS A 21 6.00 -0.65 18.21
C LYS A 21 6.08 -0.85 16.69
N VAL A 22 5.57 -1.96 16.19
CA VAL A 22 5.61 -2.30 14.75
C VAL A 22 4.80 -1.31 13.91
N MET A 23 3.59 -0.96 14.35
CA MET A 23 2.77 0.05 13.66
C MET A 23 3.37 1.45 13.77
N GLY A 24 4.01 1.79 14.89
CA GLY A 24 4.76 3.04 15.05
C GLY A 24 5.93 3.16 14.08
N THR A 25 6.72 2.09 13.92
CA THR A 25 7.81 2.05 12.93
C THR A 25 7.27 2.16 11.50
N ALA A 26 6.18 1.46 11.17
CA ALA A 26 5.52 1.60 9.87
C ALA A 26 5.06 3.05 9.62
N GLY A 27 4.46 3.69 10.62
CA GLY A 27 4.09 5.11 10.60
C GLY A 27 5.28 6.03 10.36
N LEU A 28 6.39 5.79 11.05
CA LEU A 28 7.62 6.56 10.89
C LEU A 28 8.16 6.46 9.45
N VAL A 29 8.22 5.24 8.89
CA VAL A 29 8.67 5.02 7.51
C VAL A 29 7.80 5.76 6.50
N MET A 30 6.47 5.70 6.66
CA MET A 30 5.54 6.44 5.80
C MET A 30 5.73 7.96 5.90
N GLY A 31 5.90 8.48 7.12
CA GLY A 31 6.17 9.90 7.35
C GLY A 31 7.50 10.35 6.74
N SER A 32 8.55 9.54 6.89
CA SER A 32 9.85 9.80 6.28
C SER A 32 9.77 9.80 4.75
N ALA A 33 8.98 8.91 4.14
CA ALA A 33 8.81 8.87 2.69
C ALA A 33 8.28 10.20 2.12
N LEU A 34 7.34 10.85 2.83
CA LEU A 34 6.80 12.16 2.43
C LEU A 34 7.85 13.27 2.46
N ALA A 35 8.79 13.24 3.40
CA ALA A 35 9.88 14.21 3.47
C ALA A 35 10.97 13.92 2.43
N VAL A 36 11.29 12.65 2.21
CA VAL A 36 12.38 12.22 1.31
C VAL A 36 12.04 12.49 -0.16
N GLY A 37 10.78 12.35 -0.58
CA GLY A 37 10.36 12.56 -1.97
C GLY A 37 10.75 13.94 -2.54
N PRO A 38 10.34 15.05 -1.90
CA PRO A 38 10.72 16.41 -2.30
C PRO A 38 12.23 16.68 -2.26
N ILE A 39 12.93 16.12 -1.28
CA ILE A 39 14.38 16.31 -1.13
C ILE A 39 15.12 15.66 -2.30
N ILE A 40 14.83 14.39 -2.58
CA ILE A 40 15.46 13.67 -3.69
C ILE A 40 15.11 14.34 -5.02
N SER A 41 13.82 14.68 -5.22
CA SER A 41 13.41 15.31 -6.48
C SER A 41 14.01 16.70 -6.68
N GLY A 42 14.10 17.51 -5.62
CA GLY A 42 14.74 18.82 -5.66
C GLY A 42 16.22 18.74 -6.02
N VAL A 43 16.96 17.82 -5.39
CA VAL A 43 18.39 17.61 -5.67
C VAL A 43 18.61 17.02 -7.06
N LEU A 44 17.73 16.15 -7.55
CA LEU A 44 17.89 15.55 -8.87
C LEU A 44 17.67 16.59 -9.97
N LEU A 45 16.66 17.45 -9.81
CA LEU A 45 16.31 18.50 -10.77
C LEU A 45 17.34 19.65 -10.84
N THR A 46 18.23 19.80 -9.86
CA THR A 46 19.28 20.84 -9.94
C THR A 46 20.38 20.49 -10.93
N TRP A 47 20.59 19.19 -11.20
CA TRP A 47 21.67 18.69 -12.06
C TRP A 47 21.17 17.98 -13.33
N PHE A 48 19.96 17.42 -13.29
CA PHE A 48 19.39 16.62 -14.37
C PHE A 48 18.05 17.18 -14.86
N PRO A 49 17.65 16.86 -16.10
CA PRO A 49 16.34 17.26 -16.59
C PRO A 49 15.23 16.41 -15.94
N TRP A 50 13.99 16.89 -16.00
CA TRP A 50 12.86 16.31 -15.27
C TRP A 50 12.56 14.85 -15.59
N GLN A 51 12.95 14.36 -16.77
CA GLN A 51 12.81 12.95 -17.17
C GLN A 51 13.63 12.02 -16.28
N ALA A 52 14.72 12.50 -15.67
CA ALA A 52 15.56 11.71 -14.77
C ALA A 52 14.81 11.26 -13.51
N LEU A 53 13.80 12.02 -13.06
CA LEU A 53 12.95 11.61 -11.93
C LEU A 53 12.20 10.32 -12.24
N PHE A 54 11.61 10.24 -13.44
CA PHE A 54 10.88 9.05 -13.87
C PHE A 54 11.78 7.84 -13.97
N LEU A 55 12.98 8.00 -14.55
CA LEU A 55 13.95 6.91 -14.64
C LEU A 55 14.43 6.46 -13.25
N PHE A 56 14.67 7.40 -12.33
CA PHE A 56 15.06 7.11 -10.97
C PHE A 56 13.99 6.32 -10.22
N PHE A 57 12.74 6.80 -10.20
CA PHE A 57 11.63 6.10 -9.54
C PHE A 57 11.32 4.75 -10.20
N LEU A 58 11.50 4.64 -11.52
CA LEU A 58 11.37 3.38 -12.24
C LEU A 58 12.39 2.35 -11.74
N ILE A 59 13.67 2.71 -11.69
CA ILE A 59 14.74 1.82 -11.21
C ILE A 59 14.48 1.40 -9.76
N VAL A 60 14.13 2.34 -8.88
CA VAL A 60 13.79 2.04 -7.48
C VAL A 60 12.61 1.10 -7.39
N SER A 61 11.55 1.33 -8.17
CA SER A 61 10.35 0.48 -8.17
C SER A 61 10.65 -0.94 -8.65
N VAL A 62 11.45 -1.08 -9.70
CA VAL A 62 11.87 -2.40 -10.22
C VAL A 62 12.71 -3.15 -9.19
N LEU A 63 13.63 -2.47 -8.50
CA LEU A 63 14.42 -3.09 -7.42
C LEU A 63 13.53 -3.55 -6.26
N VAL A 64 12.57 -2.72 -5.83
CA VAL A 64 11.62 -3.08 -4.76
C VAL A 64 10.76 -4.28 -5.17
N LEU A 65 10.28 -4.30 -6.42
CA LEU A 65 9.52 -5.43 -6.95
C LEU A 65 10.37 -6.72 -7.00
N ALA A 66 11.62 -6.63 -7.44
CA ALA A 66 12.50 -7.79 -7.46
C ALA A 66 12.73 -8.36 -6.05
N VAL A 67 13.03 -7.50 -5.07
CA VAL A 67 13.25 -7.92 -3.67
C VAL A 67 11.97 -8.45 -3.02
N SER A 68 10.81 -7.87 -3.35
CA SER A 68 9.53 -8.28 -2.75
C SER A 68 9.14 -9.70 -3.15
N THR A 69 9.50 -10.17 -4.36
CA THR A 69 9.24 -11.55 -4.79
C THR A 69 9.91 -12.61 -3.90
N VAL A 70 11.04 -12.29 -3.28
CA VAL A 70 11.79 -13.20 -2.41
C VAL A 70 11.42 -13.02 -0.94
N THR A 71 11.01 -11.81 -0.55
CA THR A 71 10.80 -11.43 0.86
C THR A 71 9.35 -11.66 1.31
N ILE A 72 8.37 -11.57 0.39
CA ILE A 72 6.96 -11.76 0.73
C ILE A 72 6.67 -13.26 0.87
N ALA A 73 6.56 -13.73 2.11
CA ALA A 73 5.99 -15.03 2.43
C ALA A 73 4.46 -14.95 2.47
N SER A 74 3.77 -16.02 2.07
CA SER A 74 2.32 -16.13 2.17
C SER A 74 1.90 -16.25 3.64
N VAL A 75 1.55 -15.11 4.24
CA VAL A 75 1.15 -14.99 5.65
C VAL A 75 -0.37 -15.03 5.88
N MET A 76 -1.17 -14.96 4.81
CA MET A 76 -2.62 -15.08 4.87
C MET A 76 -3.10 -16.41 4.31
N PRO A 77 -4.00 -17.13 4.99
CA PRO A 77 -4.66 -18.29 4.41
C PRO A 77 -5.46 -17.83 3.18
N LEU A 78 -5.32 -18.57 2.08
CA LEU A 78 -6.05 -18.30 0.84
C LEU A 78 -7.52 -18.69 1.05
N GLU A 79 -8.32 -17.74 1.52
CA GLU A 79 -9.76 -17.96 1.73
C GLU A 79 -10.47 -17.88 0.37
N GLN A 80 -10.99 -19.01 -0.09
CA GLN A 80 -11.78 -19.10 -1.33
C GLN A 80 -13.18 -18.53 -1.08
N THR A 81 -13.29 -17.21 -1.06
CA THR A 81 -14.58 -16.54 -0.90
C THR A 81 -15.40 -16.71 -2.17
N ARG A 82 -16.53 -17.42 -2.06
CA ARG A 82 -17.55 -17.47 -3.12
C ARG A 82 -18.20 -16.09 -3.18
N LEU A 83 -18.26 -15.50 -4.37
CA LEU A 83 -18.98 -14.24 -4.59
C LEU A 83 -20.45 -14.44 -4.23
N ASP A 84 -20.89 -13.77 -3.16
CA ASP A 84 -22.28 -13.73 -2.77
C ASP A 84 -23.02 -12.69 -3.63
N TRP A 85 -23.69 -13.21 -4.67
CA TRP A 85 -24.48 -12.42 -5.61
C TRP A 85 -25.63 -11.64 -4.95
N VAL A 86 -26.16 -12.12 -3.82
CA VAL A 86 -27.23 -11.42 -3.09
C VAL A 86 -26.68 -10.15 -2.46
N SER A 87 -25.53 -10.25 -1.78
CA SER A 87 -24.82 -9.10 -1.20
C SER A 87 -24.40 -8.06 -2.25
N PHE A 88 -24.06 -8.52 -3.47
CA PHE A 88 -23.74 -7.64 -4.59
C PHE A 88 -24.96 -6.81 -5.06
N ILE A 89 -26.12 -7.45 -5.24
CA ILE A 89 -27.35 -6.78 -5.66
C ILE A 89 -27.85 -5.80 -4.58
N LEU A 90 -27.80 -6.21 -3.31
CA LEU A 90 -28.20 -5.35 -2.19
C LEU A 90 -27.30 -4.11 -2.09
N SER A 91 -25.99 -4.26 -2.28
CA SER A 91 -25.05 -3.13 -2.28
C SER A 91 -25.27 -2.20 -3.47
N ALA A 92 -25.64 -2.72 -4.64
CA ALA A 92 -25.96 -1.92 -5.83
C ALA A 92 -27.26 -1.13 -5.68
N SER A 93 -28.18 -1.60 -4.84
CA SER A 93 -29.49 -0.95 -4.63
C SER A 93 -29.37 0.38 -3.86
N PHE A 94 -28.36 0.52 -3.00
CA PHE A 94 -28.13 1.73 -2.21
C PHE A 94 -27.85 2.99 -3.05
N PRO A 95 -26.89 3.00 -4.01
CA PRO A 95 -26.68 4.15 -4.88
C PRO A 95 -27.86 4.43 -5.83
N ILE A 96 -28.64 3.41 -6.23
CA ILE A 96 -29.84 3.59 -7.07
C ILE A 96 -30.95 4.31 -6.29
N LEU A 97 -31.17 3.94 -5.03
CA LEU A 97 -32.15 4.60 -4.16
C LEU A 97 -31.77 6.06 -3.86
N LEU A 98 -30.48 6.35 -3.69
CA LEU A 98 -29.99 7.72 -3.50
C LEU A 98 -30.08 8.59 -4.75
N TYR A 99 -30.04 8.00 -5.95
CA TYR A 99 -30.23 8.74 -7.20
C TYR A 99 -31.71 9.03 -7.51
N ALA A 100 -32.62 8.17 -7.03
CA ALA A 100 -34.06 8.27 -7.28
C ALA A 100 -34.81 9.19 -6.29
N LEU A 101 -34.18 9.56 -5.16
CA LEU A 101 -34.70 10.49 -4.14
C LEU A 101 -34.16 11.91 -4.39
#